data_AF-A0A1E5MJ27-F1
#
_entry.id   AF-A0A1E5MJ27-F1
#
_cell.length_a   1.000
_cell.length_b   1.000
_cell.length_c   1.000
_cell.angle_alpha   90.00
_cell.angle_beta   90.00
_cell.angle_gamma   90.00
#
_symmetry.space_group_name_H-M   'P 1'
#
loop_
_entity.id
_entity.type
_entity.pdbx_description
1 polymer ?
#
loop_
_entity_poly.entity_id
_entity_poly.type
_entity_poly.pdbx_seq_one_letter_code
_entity_poly.pdbx_strand_id
1 'polypeptide(L)'
;MPDAAPGLRERKRRATRLAIQQAALRIAIESGWPAVTVDEIARRVDVSPRTFFNYFPSKEQALLGDDPTLPAGPALDAFRAGGPTGELLSDLAVLLVHAAEELVDDRELLAERQQVLRAAPELFSRRMASMKEFQAQVEDAVTERLTATGADVDEASEVLRRRARLASLVALAALRHAWWEWSDGGSATLLVDELQRSFDELGALVSRSLV
;
A
#
# COMPACT_ATOMS: atom_id res chain seq x y z
N MET A 1 29.96 -5.86 1.01
CA MET A 1 30.05 -4.75 0.05
C MET A 1 28.79 -3.93 0.26
N PRO A 2 28.86 -2.68 0.74
CA PRO A 2 27.66 -1.91 0.97
C PRO A 2 27.07 -1.43 -0.36
N ASP A 3 25.75 -1.38 -0.37
CA ASP A 3 24.83 -1.17 -1.50
C ASP A 3 25.21 0.02 -2.39
N ALA A 4 25.28 -0.21 -3.70
CA ALA A 4 25.66 0.80 -4.66
C ALA A 4 24.51 1.80 -4.83
N ALA A 5 24.74 3.07 -4.46
CA ALA A 5 23.80 4.16 -4.68
C ALA A 5 23.17 4.08 -6.08
N PRO A 6 21.84 4.29 -6.21
CA PRO A 6 21.14 4.09 -7.46
C PRO A 6 21.80 4.91 -8.57
N GLY A 7 22.22 4.23 -9.64
CA GLY A 7 22.92 4.86 -10.76
C GLY A 7 22.10 6.02 -11.34
N LEU A 8 22.78 6.99 -11.96
CA LEU A 8 22.16 8.20 -12.52
C LEU A 8 20.92 7.92 -13.40
N ARG A 9 20.89 6.75 -14.07
CA ARG A 9 19.74 6.28 -14.86
C ARG A 9 18.52 5.97 -14.00
N GLU A 10 18.67 5.29 -12.88
CA GLU A 10 17.57 4.92 -11.98
C GLU A 10 16.99 6.15 -11.29
N ARG A 11 17.86 7.07 -10.85
CA ARG A 11 17.43 8.37 -10.32
C ARG A 11 16.63 9.19 -11.33
N LYS A 12 17.09 9.26 -12.59
CA LYS A 12 16.35 9.94 -13.66
C LYS A 12 15.02 9.27 -13.95
N ARG A 13 14.98 7.94 -13.94
CA ARG A 13 13.75 7.15 -14.14
C ARG A 13 12.72 7.45 -13.05
N ARG A 14 13.11 7.40 -11.76
CA ARG A 14 12.22 7.73 -10.63
C ARG A 14 11.74 9.18 -10.69
N ALA A 15 12.62 10.12 -11.02
CA ALA A 15 12.25 11.53 -11.17
C ALA A 15 11.23 11.77 -12.30
N THR A 16 11.41 11.14 -13.47
CA THR A 16 10.43 11.22 -14.58
C THR A 16 9.11 10.58 -14.18
N ARG A 17 9.14 9.43 -13.51
CA ARG A 17 7.92 8.76 -13.00
C ARG A 17 7.14 9.68 -12.06
N LEU A 18 7.82 10.28 -11.09
CA LEU A 18 7.23 11.23 -10.13
C LEU A 18 6.61 12.44 -10.83
N ALA A 19 7.34 13.06 -11.77
CA ALA A 19 6.85 14.22 -12.51
C ALA A 19 5.55 13.90 -13.27
N ILE A 20 5.46 12.73 -13.90
CA ILE A 20 4.26 12.27 -14.60
C ILE A 20 3.07 12.15 -13.63
N GLN A 21 3.26 11.54 -12.46
CA GLN A 21 2.19 11.39 -11.45
C GLN A 21 1.72 12.74 -10.94
N GLN A 22 2.64 13.64 -10.59
CA GLN A 22 2.33 14.99 -10.12
C GLN A 22 1.55 15.78 -11.18
N ALA A 23 1.93 15.69 -12.45
CA ALA A 23 1.21 16.34 -13.53
C ALA A 23 -0.22 15.80 -13.67
N ALA A 24 -0.41 14.47 -13.61
CA ALA A 24 -1.72 13.85 -13.67
C ALA A 24 -2.64 14.29 -12.52
N LEU A 25 -2.11 14.32 -11.29
CA LEU A 25 -2.85 14.78 -10.09
C LEU A 25 -3.23 16.25 -10.19
N ARG A 26 -2.29 17.12 -10.57
CA ARG A 26 -2.57 18.56 -10.73
C ARG A 26 -3.63 18.83 -11.79
N ILE A 27 -3.57 18.16 -12.96
CA ILE A 27 -4.64 18.31 -13.97
C ILE A 27 -6.00 17.92 -13.38
N ALA A 28 -6.04 16.79 -12.65
CA ALA A 28 -7.28 16.31 -12.06
C ALA A 28 -7.84 17.27 -10.99
N ILE A 29 -6.98 17.90 -10.19
CA ILE A 29 -7.36 18.88 -9.17
C ILE A 29 -7.81 20.20 -9.80
N GLU A 30 -7.08 20.69 -10.81
CA GLU A 30 -7.34 21.98 -11.46
C GLU A 30 -8.57 21.94 -12.38
N SER A 31 -8.71 20.86 -13.15
CA SER A 31 -9.61 20.79 -14.30
C SER A 31 -10.54 19.56 -14.28
N GLY A 32 -10.47 18.74 -13.23
CA GLY A 32 -11.26 17.52 -13.10
C GLY A 32 -10.70 16.33 -13.88
N TRP A 33 -11.17 15.13 -13.52
CA TRP A 33 -10.74 13.87 -14.12
C TRP A 33 -10.92 13.79 -15.66
N PRO A 34 -12.01 14.29 -16.28
CA PRO A 34 -12.15 14.24 -17.73
C PRO A 34 -11.06 15.00 -18.51
N ALA A 35 -10.46 16.02 -17.90
CA ALA A 35 -9.38 16.80 -18.51
C ALA A 35 -8.02 16.08 -18.47
N VAL A 36 -7.89 15.02 -17.67
CA VAL A 36 -6.66 14.23 -17.59
C VAL A 36 -6.54 13.39 -18.86
N THR A 37 -5.59 13.74 -19.72
CA THR A 37 -5.25 12.99 -20.94
C THR A 37 -3.74 12.71 -20.98
N VAL A 38 -3.35 11.63 -21.67
CA VAL A 38 -1.93 11.30 -21.85
C VAL A 38 -1.19 12.44 -22.54
N ASP A 39 -1.82 13.08 -23.54
CA ASP A 39 -1.22 14.20 -24.27
C ASP A 39 -1.00 15.42 -23.37
N GLU A 40 -1.98 15.76 -22.52
CA GLU A 40 -1.84 16.90 -21.60
C GLU A 40 -0.80 16.63 -20.52
N ILE A 41 -0.76 15.41 -19.97
CA ILE A 41 0.29 15.00 -19.02
C ILE A 41 1.66 15.11 -19.69
N ALA A 42 1.81 14.49 -20.87
CA ALA A 42 3.06 14.45 -21.61
C ALA A 42 3.57 15.85 -21.96
N ARG A 43 2.66 16.74 -22.37
CA ARG A 43 2.93 18.17 -22.62
C ARG A 43 3.41 18.90 -21.37
N ARG A 44 2.80 18.67 -20.20
CA ARG A 44 3.17 19.34 -18.94
C ARG A 44 4.56 18.97 -18.44
N VAL A 45 5.03 17.76 -18.72
CA VAL A 45 6.35 17.26 -18.24
C VAL A 45 7.40 17.14 -19.34
N ASP A 46 7.13 17.69 -20.52
CA ASP A 46 8.02 17.70 -21.69
C ASP A 46 8.51 16.30 -22.09
N VAL A 47 7.57 15.36 -22.25
CA VAL A 47 7.84 14.01 -22.76
C VAL A 47 6.89 13.65 -23.90
N SER A 48 7.24 12.62 -24.66
CA SER A 48 6.32 12.08 -25.67
C SER A 48 5.26 11.16 -25.04
N PRO A 49 4.08 10.96 -25.67
CA PRO A 49 3.13 9.92 -25.25
C PRO A 49 3.76 8.53 -25.18
N ARG A 50 4.66 8.20 -26.12
CA ARG A 50 5.45 6.96 -26.07
C ARG A 50 6.29 6.86 -24.80
N THR A 51 6.93 7.97 -24.39
CA THR A 51 7.68 8.02 -23.14
C THR A 51 6.76 7.81 -21.96
N PHE A 52 5.58 8.44 -21.91
CA PHE A 52 4.58 8.21 -20.86
C PHE A 52 4.26 6.71 -20.72
N PHE A 53 3.97 6.03 -21.83
CA PHE A 53 3.64 4.60 -21.82
C PHE A 53 4.80 3.69 -21.41
N ASN A 54 6.05 4.15 -21.45
CA ASN A 54 7.18 3.42 -20.89
C ASN A 54 7.17 3.40 -19.34
N TYR A 55 6.42 4.30 -18.71
CA TYR A 55 6.30 4.41 -17.24
C TYR A 55 4.96 3.91 -16.72
N PHE A 56 3.86 4.22 -17.41
CA PHE A 56 2.52 3.88 -16.96
C PHE A 56 1.69 3.24 -18.07
N PRO A 57 0.95 2.16 -17.77
CA PRO A 57 0.07 1.51 -18.74
C PRO A 57 -1.14 2.38 -19.10
N SER A 58 -1.54 3.31 -18.22
CA SER A 58 -2.69 4.18 -18.43
C SER A 58 -2.61 5.47 -17.60
N LYS A 59 -3.45 6.45 -17.92
CA LYS A 59 -3.58 7.70 -17.15
C LYS A 59 -4.14 7.45 -15.75
N GLU A 60 -5.03 6.46 -15.60
CA GLU A 60 -5.57 6.04 -14.31
C GLU A 60 -4.43 5.53 -13.42
N GLN A 61 -3.51 4.73 -13.95
CA GLN A 61 -2.37 4.23 -13.19
C GLN A 61 -1.39 5.35 -12.82
N ALA A 62 -1.14 6.30 -13.74
CA ALA A 62 -0.32 7.47 -13.43
C ALA A 62 -0.92 8.29 -12.28
N LEU A 63 -2.24 8.36 -12.18
CA LEU A 63 -2.92 9.08 -11.13
C LEU A 63 -2.97 8.28 -9.82
N LEU A 64 -3.39 7.02 -9.87
CA LEU A 64 -3.57 6.14 -8.70
C LEU A 64 -2.24 5.66 -8.08
N GLY A 65 -1.15 5.75 -8.83
CA GLY A 65 0.13 5.19 -8.42
C GLY A 65 0.18 3.68 -8.63
N ASP A 66 1.14 3.04 -7.98
CA ASP A 66 1.22 1.59 -7.98
C ASP A 66 0.10 0.98 -7.13
N ASP A 67 -0.32 -0.21 -7.52
CA ASP A 67 -1.28 -0.98 -6.73
C ASP A 67 -0.54 -1.59 -5.54
N PRO A 68 -1.12 -1.57 -4.32
CA PRO A 68 -0.53 -2.25 -3.18
C PRO A 68 -0.33 -3.73 -3.46
N THR A 69 0.87 -4.22 -3.16
CA THR A 69 1.23 -5.63 -3.21
C THR A 69 2.00 -6.01 -1.96
N LEU A 70 1.96 -7.28 -1.57
CA LEU A 70 2.89 -7.76 -0.56
C LEU A 70 4.33 -7.69 -1.10
N PRO A 71 5.32 -7.35 -0.25
CA PRO A 71 6.71 -7.35 -0.67
C PRO A 71 7.13 -8.78 -1.03
N ALA A 72 7.89 -8.92 -2.11
CA ALA A 72 8.47 -10.20 -2.47
C ALA A 72 9.72 -10.50 -1.62
N GLY A 73 9.99 -11.79 -1.40
CA GLY A 73 11.27 -12.25 -0.83
C GLY A 73 11.29 -12.31 0.71
N PRO A 74 12.42 -11.95 1.35
CA PRO A 74 12.71 -12.37 2.73
C PRO A 74 11.66 -11.99 3.78
N ALA A 75 11.01 -10.83 3.65
CA ALA A 75 10.00 -10.38 4.60
C ALA A 75 8.75 -11.28 4.57
N LEU A 76 8.26 -11.61 3.37
CA LEU A 76 7.12 -12.51 3.21
C LEU A 76 7.46 -13.95 3.61
N ASP A 77 8.67 -14.41 3.28
CA ASP A 77 9.14 -15.75 3.65
C ASP A 77 9.28 -15.89 5.16
N ALA A 78 9.85 -14.89 5.84
CA ALA A 78 9.97 -14.85 7.29
C ALA A 78 8.58 -14.83 7.96
N PHE A 79 7.64 -14.04 7.42
CA PHE A 79 6.26 -14.00 7.91
C PHE A 79 5.59 -15.38 7.82
N ARG A 80 5.68 -16.03 6.65
CA ARG A 80 5.13 -17.37 6.40
C ARG A 80 5.75 -18.44 7.30
N ALA A 81 7.03 -18.31 7.62
CA ALA A 81 7.74 -19.21 8.54
C ALA A 81 7.41 -18.96 10.03
N GLY A 82 6.55 -17.98 10.35
CA GLY A 82 6.14 -17.70 11.71
C GLY A 82 6.99 -16.64 12.43
N GLY A 83 7.86 -15.90 11.74
CA GLY A 83 8.65 -14.81 12.31
C GLY A 83 8.18 -13.42 11.86
N PRO A 84 8.89 -12.34 12.26
CA PRO A 84 10.13 -12.35 13.06
C PRO A 84 9.95 -12.56 14.57
N THR A 85 8.78 -12.26 15.14
CA THR A 85 8.54 -12.33 16.60
C THR A 85 7.87 -13.61 17.07
N GLY A 86 7.16 -14.31 16.18
CA GLY A 86 6.29 -15.43 16.56
C GLY A 86 4.82 -15.03 16.65
N GLU A 87 4.54 -13.77 16.93
CA GLU A 87 3.19 -13.25 17.11
C GLU A 87 2.56 -12.82 15.77
N LEU A 88 1.41 -13.38 15.44
CA LEU A 88 0.78 -13.20 14.12
C LEU A 88 0.55 -11.73 13.75
N LEU A 89 -0.04 -10.94 14.66
CA LEU A 89 -0.40 -9.54 14.36
C LEU A 89 0.84 -8.64 14.31
N SER A 90 1.80 -8.84 15.21
CA SER A 90 3.06 -8.09 15.24
C SER A 90 3.87 -8.34 13.96
N ASP A 91 3.97 -9.61 13.54
CA ASP A 91 4.68 -9.98 12.32
C ASP A 91 3.95 -9.51 11.05
N LEU A 92 2.62 -9.53 11.06
CA LEU A 92 1.81 -8.99 9.97
C LEU A 92 1.96 -7.46 9.87
N ALA A 93 2.06 -6.77 11.00
CA ALA A 93 2.36 -5.33 11.02
C ALA A 93 3.69 -5.03 10.34
N VAL A 94 4.75 -5.78 10.67
CA VAL A 94 6.07 -5.66 10.01
C VAL A 94 5.95 -5.86 8.49
N LEU A 95 5.23 -6.89 8.05
CA LEU A 95 5.04 -7.16 6.62
C LEU A 95 4.28 -6.01 5.91
N LEU A 96 3.23 -5.48 6.54
CA LEU A 96 2.44 -4.38 5.99
C LEU A 96 3.19 -3.04 6.01
N VAL A 97 4.09 -2.82 6.96
CA VAL A 97 5.03 -1.69 6.94
C VAL A 97 5.86 -1.72 5.66
N HIS A 98 6.50 -2.86 5.36
CA HIS A 98 7.33 -2.99 4.16
C HIS A 98 6.51 -2.78 2.89
N ALA A 99 5.28 -3.32 2.84
CA ALA A 99 4.36 -3.08 1.72
C ALA A 99 4.00 -1.59 1.55
N ALA A 100 3.84 -0.87 2.66
CA ALA A 100 3.49 0.55 2.64
C ALA A 100 4.69 1.43 2.26
N GLU A 101 5.91 1.11 2.70
CA GLU A 101 7.13 1.82 2.33
C GLU A 101 7.40 1.77 0.82
N GLU A 102 7.14 0.63 0.17
CA GLU A 102 7.25 0.51 -1.29
C GLU A 102 6.22 1.36 -2.03
N LEU A 103 5.08 1.66 -1.39
CA LEU A 103 3.96 2.40 -1.98
C LEU A 103 4.07 3.92 -1.76
N VAL A 104 4.74 4.35 -0.69
CA VAL A 104 4.83 5.77 -0.29
C VAL A 104 6.10 6.39 -0.85
N ASP A 105 6.01 6.88 -2.09
CA ASP A 105 7.10 7.64 -2.71
C ASP A 105 7.13 9.12 -2.30
N ASP A 106 5.98 9.73 -1.95
CA ASP A 106 5.87 11.14 -1.58
C ASP A 106 4.53 11.44 -0.87
N ARG A 107 4.58 12.16 0.25
CA ARG A 107 3.41 12.54 1.05
C ARG A 107 2.48 13.50 0.32
N GLU A 108 3.00 14.44 -0.44
CA GLU A 108 2.17 15.44 -1.15
C GLU A 108 1.31 14.75 -2.20
N LEU A 109 1.88 13.80 -2.94
CA LEU A 109 1.12 13.00 -3.91
C LEU A 109 -0.01 12.20 -3.28
N LEU A 110 0.14 11.74 -2.04
CA LEU A 110 -0.89 10.98 -1.35
C LEU A 110 -2.09 11.86 -0.97
N ALA A 111 -1.87 13.06 -0.46
CA ALA A 111 -2.94 14.00 -0.14
C ALA A 111 -3.70 14.43 -1.41
N GLU A 112 -2.97 14.78 -2.47
CA GLU A 112 -3.56 15.11 -3.78
C GLU A 112 -4.38 13.94 -4.34
N ARG A 113 -3.86 12.71 -4.25
CA ARG A 113 -4.56 11.50 -4.71
C ARG A 113 -5.85 11.24 -3.93
N GLN A 114 -5.85 11.43 -2.61
CA GLN A 114 -7.08 11.33 -1.81
C GLN A 114 -8.11 12.39 -2.22
N GLN A 115 -7.68 13.62 -2.51
CA GLN A 115 -8.57 14.66 -3.02
C GLN A 115 -9.21 14.25 -4.35
N VAL A 116 -8.42 13.72 -5.30
CA VAL A 116 -8.95 13.28 -6.60
C VAL A 116 -9.89 12.08 -6.44
N LEU A 117 -9.55 11.09 -5.61
CA LEU A 117 -10.40 9.93 -5.37
C LEU A 117 -11.77 10.30 -4.78
N ARG A 118 -11.84 11.35 -3.94
CA ARG A 118 -13.12 11.89 -3.44
C ARG A 118 -13.95 12.56 -4.53
N ALA A 119 -13.30 13.15 -5.54
CA ALA A 119 -13.96 13.86 -6.63
C ALA A 119 -14.34 12.97 -7.83
N ALA A 120 -13.73 11.78 -7.98
CA ALA A 120 -13.89 10.90 -9.14
C ALA A 120 -14.30 9.45 -8.73
N PRO A 121 -15.62 9.13 -8.72
CA PRO A 121 -16.14 7.82 -8.28
C PRO A 121 -15.60 6.60 -9.06
N GLU A 122 -15.28 6.77 -10.34
CA GLU A 122 -14.72 5.72 -11.18
C GLU A 122 -13.30 5.33 -10.75
N LEU A 123 -12.48 6.29 -10.34
CA LEU A 123 -11.13 6.06 -9.83
C LEU A 123 -11.19 5.41 -8.45
N PHE A 124 -12.16 5.82 -7.63
CA PHE A 124 -12.45 5.17 -6.35
C PHE A 124 -12.79 3.68 -6.54
N SER A 125 -13.65 3.36 -7.52
CA SER A 125 -14.03 1.98 -7.80
C SER A 125 -12.83 1.12 -8.20
N ARG A 126 -11.93 1.65 -9.04
CA ARG A 126 -10.68 0.97 -9.42
C ARG A 126 -9.75 0.77 -8.22
N ARG A 127 -9.59 1.79 -7.37
CA ARG A 127 -8.77 1.68 -6.15
C ARG A 127 -9.34 0.65 -5.18
N MET A 128 -10.66 0.58 -5.04
CA MET A 128 -11.33 -0.42 -4.20
C MET A 128 -11.15 -1.84 -4.71
N ALA A 129 -11.15 -2.04 -6.03
CA ALA A 129 -10.85 -3.35 -6.63
C ALA A 129 -9.42 -3.80 -6.29
N SER A 130 -8.43 -2.92 -6.48
CA SER A 130 -7.04 -3.17 -6.11
C SER A 130 -6.86 -3.46 -4.60
N MET A 131 -7.53 -2.70 -3.73
CA MET A 131 -7.50 -2.94 -2.28
C MET A 131 -8.10 -4.30 -1.89
N LYS A 132 -9.12 -4.75 -2.61
CA LYS A 132 -9.72 -6.08 -2.40
C LYS A 132 -8.74 -7.19 -2.81
N GLU A 133 -8.01 -7.01 -3.91
CA GLU A 133 -6.97 -7.95 -4.35
C GLU A 133 -5.81 -8.01 -3.35
N PHE A 134 -5.37 -6.86 -2.86
CA PHE A 134 -4.35 -6.80 -1.81
C PHE A 134 -4.81 -7.47 -0.51
N GLN A 135 -6.06 -7.26 -0.10
CA GLN A 135 -6.62 -7.98 1.04
C GLN A 135 -6.58 -9.50 0.85
N ALA A 136 -6.90 -10.01 -0.34
CA ALA A 136 -6.84 -11.43 -0.63
C ALA A 136 -5.39 -11.96 -0.52
N GLN A 137 -4.40 -11.23 -1.02
CA GLN A 137 -2.98 -11.60 -0.87
C GLN A 137 -2.56 -11.69 0.60
N VAL A 138 -3.00 -10.74 1.44
CA VAL A 138 -2.73 -10.78 2.89
C VAL A 138 -3.39 -11.99 3.54
N GLU A 139 -4.65 -12.27 3.21
CA GLU A 139 -5.39 -13.41 3.74
C GLU A 139 -4.75 -14.75 3.34
N ASP A 140 -4.26 -14.87 2.10
CA ASP A 140 -3.53 -16.03 1.62
C ASP A 140 -2.22 -16.22 2.41
N ALA A 141 -1.42 -15.16 2.58
CA ALA A 141 -0.17 -15.21 3.34
C ALA A 141 -0.40 -15.63 4.80
N VAL A 142 -1.45 -15.11 5.44
CA VAL A 142 -1.82 -15.50 6.81
C VAL A 142 -2.27 -16.97 6.85
N THR A 143 -3.05 -17.41 5.87
CA THR A 143 -3.52 -18.80 5.76
C THR A 143 -2.34 -19.77 5.62
N GLU A 144 -1.37 -19.44 4.76
CA GLU A 144 -0.14 -20.21 4.57
C GLU A 144 0.66 -20.32 5.88
N ARG A 145 0.86 -19.20 6.58
CA ARG A 145 1.53 -19.18 7.89
C ARG A 145 0.83 -20.10 8.89
N LEU A 146 -0.48 -19.92 9.06
CA LEU A 146 -1.24 -20.69 10.06
C LEU A 146 -1.25 -22.19 9.74
N THR A 147 -1.28 -22.55 8.46
CA THR A 147 -1.19 -23.95 8.01
C THR A 147 0.19 -24.54 8.33
N ALA A 148 1.27 -23.78 8.07
CA ALA A 148 2.64 -24.22 8.32
C ALA A 148 2.96 -24.40 9.81
N THR A 149 2.39 -23.57 10.69
CA THR A 149 2.59 -23.65 12.15
C THR A 149 1.68 -24.65 12.87
N GLY A 150 0.74 -25.28 12.14
CA GLY A 150 -0.02 -26.45 12.60
C GLY A 150 -1.53 -26.25 12.72
N ALA A 151 -2.28 -27.04 11.95
CA ALA A 151 -3.62 -27.52 12.34
C ALA A 151 -4.01 -28.81 11.58
N ASP A 152 -4.74 -29.69 12.26
CA ASP A 152 -5.25 -30.99 11.77
C ASP A 152 -6.37 -30.81 10.73
N VAL A 153 -6.34 -31.60 9.64
CA VAL A 153 -6.57 -31.08 8.27
C VAL A 153 -8.02 -30.70 7.87
N ASP A 154 -9.09 -31.24 8.48
CA ASP A 154 -10.46 -31.02 7.94
C ASP A 154 -11.37 -30.08 8.76
N GLU A 155 -11.36 -30.14 10.11
CA GLU A 155 -12.11 -29.19 10.95
C GLU A 155 -11.35 -27.86 11.13
N ALA A 156 -10.02 -27.88 10.96
CA ALA A 156 -9.19 -26.70 11.06
C ALA A 156 -9.28 -25.77 9.84
N SER A 157 -9.54 -26.29 8.64
CA SER A 157 -9.46 -25.49 7.41
C SER A 157 -10.42 -24.29 7.40
N GLU A 158 -11.65 -24.46 7.88
CA GLU A 158 -12.60 -23.33 7.97
C GLU A 158 -12.29 -22.39 9.14
N VAL A 159 -11.85 -22.92 10.28
CA VAL A 159 -11.43 -22.12 11.43
C VAL A 159 -10.20 -21.27 11.09
N LEU A 160 -9.22 -21.84 10.38
CA LEU A 160 -8.03 -21.17 9.89
C LEU A 160 -8.38 -20.05 8.92
N ARG A 161 -9.24 -20.32 7.92
CA ARG A 161 -9.73 -19.26 7.01
C ARG A 161 -10.43 -18.13 7.75
N ARG A 162 -11.32 -18.44 8.71
CA ARG A 162 -12.00 -17.42 9.52
C ARG A 162 -11.00 -16.58 10.33
N ARG A 163 -9.99 -17.22 10.94
CA ARG A 163 -8.92 -16.53 11.68
C ARG A 163 -8.05 -15.67 10.76
N ALA A 164 -7.65 -16.21 9.61
CA ALA A 164 -6.86 -15.50 8.62
C ALA A 164 -7.59 -14.26 8.11
N ARG A 165 -8.86 -14.41 7.75
CA ARG A 165 -9.72 -13.31 7.33
C ARG A 165 -9.85 -12.25 8.41
N LEU A 166 -10.11 -12.65 9.66
CA LEU A 166 -10.22 -11.72 10.78
C LEU A 166 -8.92 -10.95 11.02
N ALA A 167 -7.79 -11.66 11.10
CA ALA A 167 -6.48 -11.06 11.29
C ALA A 167 -6.14 -10.07 10.16
N SER A 168 -6.41 -10.45 8.91
CA SER A 168 -6.17 -9.61 7.73
C SER A 168 -7.04 -8.36 7.74
N LEU A 169 -8.34 -8.49 8.05
CA LEU A 169 -9.26 -7.35 8.15
C LEU A 169 -8.83 -6.35 9.23
N VAL A 170 -8.45 -6.87 10.40
CA VAL A 170 -8.02 -6.05 11.54
C VAL A 170 -6.70 -5.36 11.24
N ALA A 171 -5.72 -6.08 10.68
CA ALA A 171 -4.43 -5.51 10.31
C ALA A 171 -4.55 -4.44 9.22
N LEU A 172 -5.40 -4.66 8.21
CA LEU A 172 -5.67 -3.65 7.18
C LEU A 172 -6.46 -2.45 7.72
N ALA A 173 -7.28 -2.64 8.75
CA ALA A 173 -7.93 -1.52 9.44
C ALA A 173 -6.90 -0.67 10.21
N ALA A 174 -5.96 -1.32 10.93
CA ALA A 174 -4.86 -0.63 11.60
C ALA A 174 -3.94 0.10 10.60
N LEU A 175 -3.61 -0.54 9.46
CA LEU A 175 -2.89 0.10 8.37
C LEU A 175 -3.62 1.35 7.85
N ARG A 176 -4.93 1.25 7.59
CA ARG A 176 -5.75 2.38 7.10
C ARG A 176 -5.81 3.51 8.12
N HIS A 177 -5.92 3.19 9.41
CA HIS A 177 -5.89 4.16 10.50
C HIS A 177 -4.54 4.89 10.55
N ALA A 178 -3.44 4.15 10.58
CA ALA A 178 -2.08 4.71 10.53
C ALA A 178 -1.87 5.62 9.33
N TRP A 179 -2.39 5.22 8.17
CA TRP A 179 -2.37 6.03 6.96
C TRP A 179 -3.15 7.34 7.09
N TRP A 180 -4.32 7.33 7.75
CA TRP A 180 -5.11 8.54 8.00
C TRP A 180 -4.42 9.49 8.97
N GLU A 181 -3.92 8.97 10.10
CA GLU A 181 -3.17 9.77 11.08
C GLU A 181 -1.92 10.38 10.44
N TRP A 182 -1.20 9.58 9.65
CA TRP A 182 -0.03 10.06 8.92
C TRP A 182 -0.39 11.12 7.86
N SER A 183 -1.52 10.99 7.17
CA SER A 183 -1.95 12.01 6.20
C SER A 183 -2.33 13.33 6.86
N ASP A 184 -3.04 13.28 7.98
CA ASP A 184 -3.60 14.45 8.66
C ASP A 184 -2.58 15.14 9.58
N GLY A 185 -1.59 14.41 10.12
CA GLY A 185 -0.71 14.85 11.22
C GLY A 185 0.44 15.84 10.91
N GLY A 186 0.56 16.40 9.70
CA GLY A 186 1.75 17.19 9.29
C GLY A 186 3.07 16.39 9.25
N SER A 187 4.14 16.91 8.62
CA SER A 187 5.36 16.16 8.20
C SER A 187 6.26 15.57 9.31
N ALA A 188 5.78 15.47 10.55
CA ALA A 188 6.62 15.18 11.70
C ALA A 188 6.80 13.68 12.00
N THR A 189 5.93 12.79 11.53
CA THR A 189 5.97 11.35 11.84
C THR A 189 6.17 10.49 10.59
N LEU A 190 6.92 9.38 10.74
CA LEU A 190 7.05 8.38 9.68
C LEU A 190 5.80 7.49 9.68
N LEU A 191 5.40 7.00 8.51
CA LEU A 191 4.24 6.11 8.39
C LEU A 191 4.42 4.83 9.22
N VAL A 192 5.65 4.34 9.32
CA VAL A 192 6.02 3.18 10.14
C VAL A 192 5.67 3.41 11.61
N ASP A 193 5.94 4.62 12.13
CA ASP A 193 5.66 4.97 13.52
C ASP A 193 4.15 4.99 13.81
N GLU A 194 3.36 5.51 12.86
CA GLU A 194 1.89 5.52 12.97
C GLU A 194 1.29 4.12 12.85
N LEU A 195 1.91 3.26 12.04
CA LEU A 195 1.52 1.85 11.91
C LEU A 195 1.75 1.12 13.23
N GLN A 196 2.96 1.22 13.78
CA GLN A 196 3.29 0.60 15.06
C GLN A 196 2.35 1.10 16.15
N ARG A 197 2.13 2.42 16.24
CA ARG A 197 1.19 3.02 17.19
C ARG A 197 -0.22 2.48 17.04
N SER A 198 -0.72 2.35 15.82
CA SER A 198 -2.07 1.83 15.55
C SER A 198 -2.24 0.37 15.97
N PHE A 199 -1.21 -0.46 15.75
CA PHE A 199 -1.21 -1.86 16.20
C PHE A 199 -1.09 -1.98 17.73
N ASP A 200 -0.27 -1.13 18.37
CA ASP A 200 -0.14 -1.07 19.83
C ASP A 200 -1.47 -0.64 20.49
N GLU A 201 -2.13 0.38 19.93
CA GLU A 201 -3.44 0.85 20.39
C GLU A 201 -4.52 -0.22 20.23
N LEU A 202 -4.54 -0.92 19.10
CA LEU A 202 -5.42 -2.07 18.88
C LEU A 202 -5.20 -3.14 19.96
N GLY A 203 -3.95 -3.49 20.26
CA GLY A 203 -3.62 -4.44 21.33
C GLY A 203 -4.09 -3.96 22.70
N ALA A 204 -3.93 -2.66 23.00
CA ALA A 204 -4.35 -2.05 24.25
C ALA A 204 -5.88 -1.95 24.41
N LEU A 205 -6.63 -1.81 23.32
CA LEU A 205 -8.10 -1.82 23.30
C LEU A 205 -8.67 -3.22 23.53
N VAL A 206 -8.09 -4.23 22.87
CA VAL A 206 -8.53 -5.63 23.00
C VAL A 206 -8.22 -6.17 24.39
N SER A 207 -7.05 -5.85 24.97
CA SER A 207 -6.67 -6.29 26.32
C SER A 207 -7.49 -5.67 27.45
N ARG A 208 -7.98 -4.42 27.29
CA ARG A 208 -8.82 -3.74 28.30
C ARG A 208 -10.29 -4.13 28.26
N SER A 209 -10.76 -4.74 27.18
CA SER A 209 -12.18 -5.03 26.94
C SER A 209 -12.58 -6.50 27.20
N LEU A 210 -11.63 -7.35 27.60
CA LEU A 210 -11.83 -8.79 27.86
C LEU A 210 -11.82 -9.15 29.36
N VAL A 211 -12.07 -8.18 30.24
CA VAL A 211 -12.28 -8.40 31.69
C VAL A 211 -13.77 -8.31 32.01
#